data_AF-A0A496BLD3-F1
#
_entry.id   AF-A0A496BLD3-F1
#
_cell.length_a   1.000
_cell.length_b   1.000
_cell.length_c   1.000
_cell.angle_alpha   90.00
_cell.angle_beta   90.00
_cell.angle_gamma   90.00
#
_symmetry.space_group_name_H-M   'P 1'
#
loop_
_entity.id
_entity.type
_entity.pdbx_description
1 polymer ?
#
loop_
_entity_poly.entity_id
_entity_poly.type
_entity_poly.pdbx_seq_one_letter_code
_entity_poly.pdbx_strand_id
1 'polypeptide(L)'
;MKKITEMNSTEFREFLHILVNEELFKSRERLAALLVKKSSQEALEAEFFHFHGDTEDLGFWFEEYEEDPLNGLDPHTLLAKKLKRQREYILANRKTTLEQRIFRRMGIYLDSDPMPKKKIVELPLSEFHELLHLLVTQDIFASRGRLAALLEKDTSTAQLDAAFREFFVAYELLELALEDYHYDPDEGLEIRSEFAEELDRRVADYEDGTAKLIPMEKVFKKLGID
;
A
#
# COMPACT_ATOMS: atom_id res chain seq x y z
N MET A 1 -5.61 -3.50 -16.78
CA MET A 1 -5.69 -4.98 -16.71
C MET A 1 -7.11 -5.43 -17.08
N LYS A 2 -7.37 -6.71 -17.42
CA LYS A 2 -8.76 -7.20 -17.64
C LYS A 2 -9.48 -7.32 -16.29
N LYS A 3 -10.80 -7.14 -16.23
CA LYS A 3 -11.58 -7.41 -15.00
C LYS A 3 -11.50 -8.88 -14.60
N ILE A 4 -11.56 -9.20 -13.30
CA ILE A 4 -11.54 -10.61 -12.83
C ILE A 4 -12.69 -11.41 -13.44
N THR A 5 -13.87 -10.81 -13.59
CA THR A 5 -15.02 -11.42 -14.28
C THR A 5 -14.80 -11.71 -15.76
N GLU A 6 -13.80 -11.09 -16.38
CA GLU A 6 -13.42 -11.29 -17.78
C GLU A 6 -12.22 -12.24 -17.94
N MET A 7 -11.56 -12.61 -16.84
CA MET A 7 -10.46 -13.56 -16.85
C MET A 7 -10.97 -14.97 -17.08
N ASN A 8 -10.31 -15.71 -17.95
CA ASN A 8 -10.48 -17.15 -17.99
C ASN A 8 -9.82 -17.81 -16.76
N SER A 9 -10.10 -19.10 -16.54
CA SER A 9 -9.62 -19.80 -15.34
C SER A 9 -8.08 -19.86 -15.21
N THR A 10 -7.34 -19.83 -16.32
CA THR A 10 -5.87 -19.79 -16.30
C THR A 10 -5.38 -18.40 -15.91
N GLU A 11 -5.89 -17.36 -16.58
CA GLU A 11 -5.56 -15.95 -16.28
C GLU A 11 -5.84 -15.63 -14.80
N PHE A 12 -6.99 -16.08 -14.28
CA PHE A 12 -7.35 -15.85 -12.88
C PHE A 12 -6.38 -16.54 -11.90
N ARG A 13 -5.97 -17.78 -12.18
CA ARG A 13 -4.98 -18.47 -11.34
C ARG A 13 -3.62 -17.80 -11.37
N GLU A 14 -3.16 -17.39 -12.55
CA GLU A 14 -1.89 -16.66 -12.70
C GLU A 14 -1.91 -15.36 -11.91
N PHE A 15 -3.01 -14.60 -12.02
CA PHE A 15 -3.23 -13.40 -11.21
C PHE A 15 -3.19 -13.69 -9.71
N LEU A 16 -3.90 -14.73 -9.25
CA LEU A 16 -3.87 -15.12 -7.84
C LEU A 16 -2.47 -15.56 -7.38
N HIS A 17 -1.69 -16.21 -8.23
CA HIS A 17 -0.29 -16.53 -7.94
C HIS A 17 0.58 -15.30 -7.77
N ILE A 18 0.37 -14.24 -8.55
CA ILE A 18 1.05 -12.95 -8.35
C ILE A 18 0.67 -12.38 -6.98
N LEU A 19 -0.64 -12.22 -6.72
CA LEU A 19 -1.15 -11.63 -5.49
C LEU A 19 -0.64 -12.29 -4.22
N VAL A 20 -0.68 -13.63 -4.13
CA VAL A 20 -0.25 -14.31 -2.89
C VAL A 20 1.25 -14.24 -2.67
N ASN A 21 2.04 -13.82 -3.67
CA ASN A 21 3.50 -13.74 -3.58
C ASN A 21 4.02 -12.30 -3.46
N GLU A 22 3.14 -11.32 -3.30
CA GLU A 22 3.52 -9.92 -3.04
C GLU A 22 4.45 -9.75 -1.84
N GLU A 23 5.33 -8.75 -1.90
CA GLU A 23 6.36 -8.50 -0.88
C GLU A 23 5.77 -8.14 0.49
N LEU A 24 4.56 -7.58 0.51
CA LEU A 24 3.81 -7.26 1.73
C LEU A 24 3.80 -8.41 2.75
N PHE A 25 3.63 -9.65 2.26
CA PHE A 25 3.56 -10.83 3.13
C PHE A 25 4.90 -11.13 3.79
N LYS A 26 6.01 -10.86 3.12
CA LYS A 26 7.35 -11.01 3.70
C LYS A 26 7.67 -9.86 4.65
N SER A 27 7.31 -8.63 4.29
CA SER A 27 7.47 -7.44 5.12
C SER A 27 6.70 -7.58 6.43
N ARG A 28 5.48 -8.15 6.39
CA ARG A 28 4.73 -8.50 7.61
C ARG A 28 5.49 -9.46 8.52
N GLU A 29 6.09 -10.52 8.00
CA GLU A 29 6.83 -11.49 8.84
C GLU A 29 8.06 -10.84 9.49
N ARG A 30 8.77 -9.98 8.75
CA ARG A 30 9.90 -9.21 9.29
C ARG A 30 9.45 -8.25 10.39
N LEU A 31 8.38 -7.50 10.15
CA LEU A 31 7.81 -6.56 11.11
C LEU A 31 7.31 -7.28 12.38
N ALA A 32 6.60 -8.40 12.23
CA ALA A 32 6.16 -9.22 13.36
C ALA A 32 7.34 -9.76 14.18
N ALA A 33 8.42 -10.19 13.52
CA ALA A 33 9.63 -10.64 14.21
C ALA A 33 10.30 -9.50 15.00
N LEU A 34 10.34 -8.28 14.45
CA LEU A 34 10.88 -7.11 15.14
C LEU A 34 10.07 -6.74 16.39
N LEU A 35 8.74 -6.81 16.31
CA LEU A 35 7.83 -6.59 17.44
C LEU A 35 8.05 -7.61 18.57
N VAL A 36 8.15 -8.90 18.23
CA VAL A 36 8.41 -9.97 19.22
C VAL A 36 9.76 -9.77 19.92
N LYS A 37 10.78 -9.32 19.16
CA LYS A 37 12.12 -9.04 19.70
C LYS A 37 12.21 -7.75 20.51
N LYS A 38 11.16 -6.92 20.53
CA LYS A 38 11.18 -5.57 21.13
C LYS A 38 12.34 -4.73 20.59
N SER A 39 12.45 -4.69 19.27
CA SER A 39 13.49 -3.95 18.55
C SER A 39 13.37 -2.44 18.79
N SER A 40 14.38 -1.67 18.39
CA SER A 40 14.34 -0.20 18.53
C SER A 40 13.28 0.42 17.62
N GLN A 41 12.88 1.66 17.95
CA GLN A 41 11.92 2.41 17.17
C GLN A 41 12.37 2.59 15.71
N GLU A 42 13.64 2.91 15.50
CA GLU A 42 14.20 3.12 14.15
C GLU A 42 14.12 1.87 13.29
N ALA A 43 14.33 0.69 13.88
CA ALA A 43 14.21 -0.58 13.16
C ALA A 43 12.75 -0.88 12.77
N LEU A 44 11.81 -0.54 13.64
CA LEU A 44 10.38 -0.72 13.38
C LEU A 44 9.86 0.27 12.32
N GLU A 45 10.31 1.52 12.37
CA GLU A 45 9.99 2.55 11.37
C GLU A 45 10.53 2.17 9.98
N ALA A 46 11.78 1.70 9.91
CA ALA A 46 12.37 1.28 8.64
C ALA A 46 11.63 0.09 8.01
N GLU A 47 11.22 -0.90 8.80
CA GLU A 47 10.43 -2.01 8.26
C GLU A 47 8.98 -1.61 7.99
N PHE A 48 8.41 -0.69 8.77
CA PHE A 48 7.09 -0.12 8.51
C PHE A 48 7.06 0.63 7.17
N PHE A 49 8.12 1.36 6.81
CA PHE A 49 8.26 2.00 5.49
C PHE A 49 8.05 0.98 4.36
N HIS A 50 8.76 -0.16 4.43
CA HIS A 50 8.60 -1.24 3.45
C HIS A 50 7.20 -1.83 3.47
N PHE A 51 6.67 -2.13 4.66
CA PHE A 51 5.32 -2.66 4.82
C PHE A 51 4.24 -1.74 4.23
N HIS A 52 4.34 -0.43 4.44
CA HIS A 52 3.41 0.56 3.93
C HIS A 52 3.48 0.63 2.40
N GLY A 53 4.69 0.78 1.84
CA GLY A 53 4.87 0.79 0.38
C GLY A 53 4.34 -0.49 -0.28
N ASP A 54 4.62 -1.67 0.28
CA ASP A 54 4.08 -2.93 -0.24
C ASP A 54 2.54 -3.02 -0.11
N THR A 55 1.95 -2.34 0.87
CA THR A 55 0.48 -2.25 1.01
C THR A 55 -0.10 -1.37 -0.10
N GLU A 56 0.58 -0.28 -0.44
CA GLU A 56 0.21 0.59 -1.56
C GLU A 56 0.30 -0.18 -2.89
N ASP A 57 1.39 -0.91 -3.11
CA ASP A 57 1.58 -1.75 -4.29
C ASP A 57 0.45 -2.77 -4.46
N LEU A 58 0.06 -3.43 -3.36
CA LEU A 58 -1.00 -4.43 -3.38
C LEU A 58 -2.35 -3.84 -3.84
N GLY A 59 -2.67 -2.59 -3.49
CA GLY A 59 -3.94 -2.02 -3.91
C GLY A 59 -3.98 -1.49 -5.33
N PHE A 60 -2.86 -1.24 -6.01
CA PHE A 60 -2.92 -1.02 -7.46
C PHE A 60 -3.55 -2.19 -8.19
N TRP A 61 -3.31 -3.42 -7.71
CA TRP A 61 -4.02 -4.58 -8.23
C TRP A 61 -5.52 -4.42 -8.00
N PHE A 62 -5.94 -4.11 -6.77
CA PHE A 62 -7.35 -4.11 -6.37
C PHE A 62 -8.20 -2.93 -6.86
N GLU A 63 -7.60 -1.77 -7.09
CA GLU A 63 -8.30 -0.57 -7.58
C GLU A 63 -8.84 -0.76 -9.00
N GLU A 64 -8.15 -1.56 -9.81
CA GLU A 64 -8.64 -1.97 -11.13
C GLU A 64 -9.82 -2.98 -11.05
N TYR A 65 -10.16 -3.46 -9.84
CA TYR A 65 -11.04 -4.60 -9.60
C TYR A 65 -12.20 -4.36 -8.66
N GLU A 66 -12.56 -3.13 -8.27
CA GLU A 66 -13.60 -2.86 -7.25
C GLU A 66 -15.01 -3.37 -7.66
N GLU A 67 -15.19 -4.70 -7.65
CA GLU A 67 -16.41 -5.45 -7.84
C GLU A 67 -17.03 -5.68 -6.46
N ASP A 68 -18.36 -5.74 -6.39
CA ASP A 68 -19.02 -6.09 -5.14
C ASP A 68 -18.61 -7.53 -4.73
N PRO A 69 -17.92 -7.73 -3.59
CA PRO A 69 -17.49 -9.05 -3.16
C PRO A 69 -18.66 -9.98 -2.86
N LEU A 70 -19.89 -9.46 -2.73
CA LEU A 70 -21.11 -10.24 -2.55
C LEU A 70 -21.74 -10.73 -3.86
N ASN A 71 -21.31 -10.19 -5.00
CA ASN A 71 -21.92 -10.50 -6.29
C ASN A 71 -21.81 -12.01 -6.60
N GLY A 72 -22.92 -12.64 -6.99
CA GLY A 72 -22.97 -14.07 -7.32
C GLY A 72 -22.92 -15.03 -6.12
N LEU A 73 -22.79 -14.55 -4.89
CA LEU A 73 -22.83 -15.41 -3.70
C LEU A 73 -24.28 -15.65 -3.24
N ASP A 74 -24.58 -16.88 -2.79
CA ASP A 74 -25.84 -17.15 -2.10
C ASP A 74 -25.86 -16.41 -0.75
N PRO A 75 -26.82 -15.48 -0.55
CA PRO A 75 -26.88 -14.60 0.63
C PRO A 75 -27.09 -15.35 1.96
N HIS A 76 -27.54 -16.62 1.92
CA HIS A 76 -27.79 -17.41 3.12
C HIS A 76 -26.55 -18.17 3.60
N THR A 77 -25.49 -18.23 2.81
CA THR A 77 -24.21 -18.87 3.17
C THR A 77 -23.50 -18.11 4.30
N LEU A 78 -22.68 -18.83 5.07
CA LEU A 78 -21.85 -18.22 6.13
C LEU A 78 -20.86 -17.21 5.56
N LEU A 79 -20.27 -17.51 4.39
CA LEU A 79 -19.34 -16.62 3.71
C LEU A 79 -20.04 -15.30 3.33
N ALA A 80 -21.17 -15.34 2.62
CA ALA A 80 -21.88 -14.14 2.22
C ALA A 80 -22.29 -13.28 3.42
N LYS A 81 -22.76 -13.89 4.52
CA LYS A 81 -23.08 -13.18 5.76
C LYS A 81 -21.86 -12.51 6.40
N LYS A 82 -20.72 -13.21 6.43
CA LYS A 82 -19.45 -12.67 6.96
C LYS A 82 -19.00 -11.46 6.13
N LEU A 83 -18.90 -11.62 4.80
CA LEU A 83 -18.45 -10.57 3.90
C LEU A 83 -19.41 -9.38 3.92
N LYS A 84 -20.72 -9.62 4.02
CA LYS A 84 -21.71 -8.56 4.12
C LYS A 84 -21.49 -7.68 5.34
N ARG A 85 -21.30 -8.29 6.52
CA ARG A 85 -21.02 -7.55 7.76
C ARG A 85 -19.73 -6.72 7.67
N GLN A 86 -18.67 -7.30 7.09
CA GLN A 86 -17.39 -6.60 6.92
C GLN A 86 -17.52 -5.44 5.92
N ARG A 87 -18.21 -5.66 4.79
CA ARG A 87 -18.49 -4.63 3.80
C ARG A 87 -19.34 -3.50 4.36
N GLU A 88 -20.39 -3.81 5.13
CA GLU A 88 -21.20 -2.81 5.81
C GLU A 88 -20.37 -1.98 6.80
N TYR A 89 -19.45 -2.62 7.54
CA TYR A 89 -18.51 -1.91 8.40
C TYR A 89 -17.57 -0.99 7.59
N ILE A 90 -17.01 -1.48 6.48
CA ILE A 90 -16.14 -0.66 5.61
C ILE A 90 -16.90 0.56 5.10
N LEU A 91 -18.08 0.36 4.50
CA LEU A 91 -18.88 1.45 3.95
C LEU A 91 -19.34 2.46 5.01
N ALA A 92 -19.55 2.03 6.25
CA ALA A 92 -19.95 2.92 7.34
C ALA A 92 -18.80 3.78 7.89
N ASN A 93 -17.54 3.36 7.72
CA ASN A 93 -16.38 4.01 8.33
C ASN A 93 -15.42 4.65 7.32
N ARG A 94 -15.46 4.22 6.06
CA ARG A 94 -14.62 4.74 4.99
C ARG A 94 -14.98 6.20 4.70
N LYS A 95 -13.96 7.05 4.61
CA LYS A 95 -14.08 8.49 4.40
C LYS A 95 -13.67 8.88 2.98
N THR A 96 -12.81 8.08 2.38
CA THR A 96 -12.23 8.28 1.05
C THR A 96 -13.03 7.60 -0.05
N THR A 97 -13.11 8.25 -1.20
CA THR A 97 -13.58 7.63 -2.45
C THR A 97 -12.48 6.76 -3.06
N LEU A 98 -12.82 5.89 -4.01
CA LEU A 98 -11.83 5.13 -4.78
C LEU A 98 -10.83 6.07 -5.47
N GLU A 99 -11.33 7.12 -6.11
CA GLU A 99 -10.50 8.13 -6.77
C GLU A 99 -9.49 8.75 -5.81
N GLN A 100 -9.92 9.14 -4.61
CA GLN A 100 -9.01 9.69 -3.60
C GLN A 100 -7.92 8.68 -3.18
N ARG A 101 -8.25 7.40 -3.00
CA ARG A 101 -7.26 6.36 -2.67
C ARG A 101 -6.22 6.18 -3.77
N ILE A 102 -6.67 6.16 -5.03
CA ILE A 102 -5.78 6.09 -6.21
C ILE A 102 -4.81 7.28 -6.23
N PHE A 103 -5.32 8.51 -6.02
CA PHE A 103 -4.47 9.70 -5.99
C PHE A 103 -3.49 9.71 -4.83
N ARG A 104 -3.91 9.28 -3.63
CA ARG A 104 -3.05 9.21 -2.45
C ARG A 104 -1.84 8.29 -2.66
N ARG A 105 -2.03 7.12 -3.28
CA ARG A 105 -0.90 6.23 -3.61
C ARG A 105 0.10 6.84 -4.59
N MET A 106 -0.34 7.78 -5.42
CA MET A 106 0.55 8.55 -6.30
C MET A 106 1.21 9.72 -5.56
N GLY A 107 1.04 9.85 -4.25
CA GLY A 107 1.53 10.97 -3.45
C GLY A 107 0.71 12.26 -3.63
N ILE A 108 -0.51 12.18 -4.16
CA ILE A 108 -1.34 13.34 -4.48
C ILE A 108 -2.58 13.36 -3.59
N TYR A 109 -2.78 14.44 -2.84
CA TYR A 109 -4.03 14.71 -2.12
C TYR A 109 -4.90 15.64 -2.94
N LEU A 110 -6.16 15.23 -3.18
CA LEU A 110 -7.14 16.07 -3.86
C LEU A 110 -7.68 17.14 -2.90
N ASP A 111 -8.14 18.28 -3.42
CA ASP A 111 -8.74 19.34 -2.58
C ASP A 111 -9.97 18.86 -1.79
N SER A 112 -10.67 17.84 -2.30
CA SER A 112 -11.84 17.23 -1.66
C SER A 112 -11.49 16.17 -0.62
N ASP A 113 -10.20 15.88 -0.44
CA ASP A 113 -9.73 14.71 0.29
C ASP A 113 -9.79 14.92 1.82
N PRO A 114 -10.46 14.04 2.59
CA PRO A 114 -10.43 14.15 4.04
C PRO A 114 -9.04 13.80 4.56
N MET A 115 -8.25 14.82 4.94
CA MET A 115 -6.90 14.60 5.47
C MET A 115 -6.91 13.63 6.67
N PRO A 116 -6.00 12.65 6.70
CA PRO A 116 -5.86 11.78 7.85
C PRO A 116 -5.55 12.58 9.11
N LYS A 117 -6.04 12.10 10.26
CA LYS A 117 -6.00 12.87 11.51
C LYS A 117 -4.72 12.67 12.31
N LYS A 118 -4.01 11.58 12.07
CA LYS A 118 -2.84 11.18 12.83
C LYS A 118 -1.65 11.08 11.90
N LYS A 119 -0.55 11.76 12.19
CA LYS A 119 0.71 11.52 11.49
C LYS A 119 1.45 10.39 12.17
N ILE A 120 1.91 9.40 11.41
CA ILE A 120 2.62 8.24 11.97
C ILE A 120 3.91 8.68 12.68
N VAL A 121 4.64 9.63 12.10
CA VAL A 121 5.89 10.17 12.65
C VAL A 121 5.69 10.94 13.97
N GLU A 122 4.47 11.38 14.26
CA GLU A 122 4.13 12.09 15.50
C GLU A 122 3.53 11.16 16.56
N LEU A 123 3.35 9.87 16.26
CA LEU A 123 2.77 8.93 17.21
C LEU A 123 3.71 8.70 18.40
N PRO A 124 3.19 8.71 19.64
CA PRO A 124 3.94 8.18 20.78
C PRO A 124 4.36 6.73 20.53
N LEU A 125 5.55 6.33 20.99
CA LEU A 125 6.10 4.99 20.78
C LEU A 125 5.12 3.85 21.14
N SER A 126 4.34 4.02 22.21
CA SER A 126 3.32 3.05 22.60
C SER A 126 2.19 2.93 21.57
N GLU A 127 1.72 4.06 21.04
CA GLU A 127 0.66 4.08 20.02
C GLU A 127 1.18 3.55 18.68
N PHE A 128 2.43 3.85 18.33
CA PHE A 128 3.07 3.28 17.15
C PHE A 128 3.18 1.75 17.26
N HIS A 129 3.64 1.22 18.40
CA HIS A 129 3.65 -0.23 18.63
C HIS A 129 2.25 -0.85 18.55
N GLU A 130 1.23 -0.22 19.13
CA GLU A 130 -0.15 -0.69 19.04
C GLU A 130 -0.65 -0.72 17.59
N LEU A 131 -0.34 0.31 16.81
CA LEU A 131 -0.62 0.35 15.37
C LEU A 131 0.06 -0.82 14.66
N LEU A 132 1.37 -1.01 14.84
CA LEU A 132 2.08 -2.10 14.19
C LEU A 132 1.51 -3.48 14.57
N HIS A 133 1.16 -3.68 15.84
CA HIS A 133 0.49 -4.90 16.30
C HIS A 133 -0.88 -5.10 15.64
N LEU A 134 -1.68 -4.03 15.50
CA LEU A 134 -2.95 -4.06 14.78
C LEU A 134 -2.74 -4.44 13.31
N LEU A 135 -1.75 -3.84 12.65
CA LEU A 135 -1.49 -4.07 11.23
C LEU A 135 -1.02 -5.50 10.96
N VAL A 136 -0.04 -6.02 11.70
CA VAL A 136 0.48 -7.39 11.45
C VAL A 136 -0.51 -8.51 11.81
N THR A 137 -1.61 -8.18 12.48
CA THR A 137 -2.67 -9.13 12.88
C THR A 137 -3.92 -9.06 12.01
N GLN A 138 -3.92 -8.24 10.96
CA GLN A 138 -5.06 -8.14 10.04
C GLN A 138 -5.38 -9.47 9.36
N ASP A 139 -6.66 -9.69 9.07
CA ASP A 139 -7.19 -10.93 8.49
C ASP A 139 -6.58 -11.27 7.11
N ILE A 140 -6.03 -10.28 6.41
CA ILE A 140 -5.43 -10.44 5.08
C ILE A 140 -4.30 -11.48 5.07
N PHE A 141 -3.51 -11.56 6.14
CA PHE A 141 -2.40 -12.52 6.23
C PHE A 141 -2.91 -13.96 6.37
N ALA A 142 -3.98 -14.14 7.14
CA ALA A 142 -4.61 -15.44 7.31
C ALA A 142 -5.38 -15.87 6.05
N SER A 143 -6.08 -14.94 5.37
CA SER A 143 -6.78 -15.23 4.12
C SER A 143 -5.80 -15.52 2.98
N ARG A 144 -4.66 -14.81 2.89
CA ARG A 144 -3.57 -15.16 1.96
C ARG A 144 -3.08 -16.59 2.16
N GLY A 145 -2.85 -17.00 3.41
CA GLY A 145 -2.42 -18.37 3.71
C GLY A 145 -3.42 -19.43 3.22
N ARG A 146 -4.72 -19.18 3.37
CA ARG A 146 -5.78 -20.04 2.84
C ARG A 146 -5.80 -20.04 1.31
N LEU A 147 -5.70 -18.88 0.68
CA LEU A 147 -5.71 -18.74 -0.78
C LEU A 147 -4.50 -19.44 -1.42
N ALA A 148 -3.30 -19.25 -0.87
CA ALA A 148 -2.08 -19.93 -1.32
C ALA A 148 -2.21 -21.46 -1.22
N ALA A 149 -2.72 -21.97 -0.09
CA ALA A 149 -2.93 -23.41 0.09
C ALA A 149 -3.99 -24.00 -0.85
N LEU A 150 -4.94 -23.19 -1.33
CA LEU A 150 -5.89 -23.60 -2.36
C LEU A 150 -5.27 -23.60 -3.76
N LEU A 151 -4.36 -22.69 -4.06
CA LEU A 151 -3.64 -22.65 -5.35
C LEU A 151 -2.69 -23.83 -5.53
N GLU A 152 -2.07 -24.31 -4.45
CA GLU A 152 -1.22 -25.52 -4.47
C GLU A 152 -2.01 -26.80 -4.74
N LYS A 153 -3.31 -26.78 -4.47
CA LYS A 153 -4.24 -27.87 -4.75
C LYS A 153 -4.89 -27.60 -6.09
N ASP A 154 -5.21 -28.65 -6.86
CA ASP A 154 -6.00 -28.50 -8.10
C ASP A 154 -7.48 -28.21 -7.78
N THR A 155 -7.71 -27.09 -7.08
CA THR A 155 -8.97 -26.61 -6.53
C THR A 155 -9.85 -26.03 -7.63
N SER A 156 -11.17 -26.10 -7.53
CA SER A 156 -12.06 -25.49 -8.54
C SER A 156 -11.97 -23.95 -8.59
N THR A 157 -12.22 -23.34 -9.75
CA THR A 157 -12.25 -21.88 -9.93
C THR A 157 -13.25 -21.21 -8.98
N ALA A 158 -14.40 -21.82 -8.71
CA ALA A 158 -15.40 -21.27 -7.79
C ALA A 158 -14.91 -21.20 -6.34
N GLN A 159 -14.12 -22.18 -5.89
CA GLN A 159 -13.52 -22.15 -4.56
C GLN A 159 -12.41 -21.11 -4.45
N LEU A 160 -11.63 -20.92 -5.51
CA LEU A 160 -10.61 -19.86 -5.59
C LEU A 160 -11.25 -18.48 -5.59
N ASP A 161 -12.34 -18.27 -6.33
CA ASP A 161 -13.11 -17.01 -6.34
C ASP A 161 -13.67 -16.70 -4.94
N ALA A 162 -14.27 -17.68 -4.25
CA ALA A 162 -14.75 -17.51 -2.89
C ALA A 162 -13.64 -17.11 -1.91
N ALA A 163 -12.45 -17.72 -2.01
CA ALA A 163 -11.30 -17.39 -1.18
C ALA A 163 -10.70 -16.02 -1.54
N PHE A 164 -10.68 -15.67 -2.83
CA PHE A 164 -10.27 -14.36 -3.31
C PHE A 164 -11.17 -13.24 -2.78
N ARG A 165 -12.50 -13.42 -2.79
CA ARG A 165 -13.44 -12.44 -2.22
C ARG A 165 -13.18 -12.18 -0.73
N GLU A 166 -12.86 -13.24 0.02
CA GLU A 166 -12.47 -13.09 1.42
C GLU A 166 -11.13 -12.36 1.56
N PHE A 167 -10.16 -12.64 0.70
CA PHE A 167 -8.87 -11.95 0.66
C PHE A 167 -9.02 -10.45 0.32
N PHE A 168 -9.83 -10.12 -0.68
CA PHE A 168 -10.14 -8.74 -1.08
C PHE A 168 -10.81 -7.95 0.05
N VAL A 169 -11.85 -8.50 0.70
CA VAL A 169 -12.50 -7.80 1.83
C VAL A 169 -11.53 -7.63 3.01
N ALA A 170 -10.62 -8.58 3.23
CA ALA A 170 -9.60 -8.46 4.26
C ALA A 170 -8.55 -7.37 3.93
N TYR A 171 -8.24 -7.18 2.64
CA TYR A 171 -7.42 -6.06 2.18
C TYR A 171 -8.11 -4.71 2.44
N GLU A 172 -9.38 -4.58 2.08
CA GLU A 172 -10.16 -3.36 2.33
C GLU A 172 -10.21 -2.98 3.82
N LEU A 173 -10.23 -3.98 4.72
CA LEU A 173 -10.13 -3.76 6.16
C LEU A 173 -8.75 -3.26 6.59
N LEU A 174 -7.66 -3.76 5.98
CA LEU A 174 -6.30 -3.27 6.23
C LEU A 174 -6.19 -1.80 5.80
N GLU A 175 -6.68 -1.45 4.61
CA GLU A 175 -6.70 -0.05 4.16
C GLU A 175 -7.48 0.85 5.10
N LEU A 176 -8.67 0.40 5.53
CA LEU A 176 -9.50 1.17 6.46
C LEU A 176 -8.78 1.40 7.80
N ALA A 177 -7.97 0.43 8.26
CA ALA A 177 -7.16 0.59 9.46
C ALA A 177 -6.04 1.64 9.29
N LEU A 178 -5.55 1.83 8.07
CA LEU A 178 -4.54 2.83 7.72
C LEU A 178 -5.14 4.20 7.38
N GLU A 179 -6.42 4.29 7.01
CA GLU A 179 -7.05 5.49 6.46
C GLU A 179 -6.96 6.74 7.34
N ASP A 180 -6.93 6.56 8.67
CA ASP A 180 -6.80 7.66 9.64
C ASP A 180 -5.36 8.12 9.88
N TYR A 181 -4.39 7.43 9.30
CA TYR A 181 -2.97 7.69 9.44
C TYR A 181 -2.42 8.33 8.16
N HIS A 182 -1.77 9.49 8.33
CA HIS A 182 -0.97 10.11 7.30
C HIS A 182 0.46 9.58 7.43
N TYR A 183 0.96 9.07 6.32
CA TYR A 183 2.35 8.72 6.15
C TYR A 183 2.85 9.41 4.89
N ASP A 184 3.87 10.24 5.04
CA ASP A 184 4.61 10.82 3.93
C ASP A 184 6.03 10.23 3.97
N PRO A 185 6.41 9.40 2.98
CA PRO A 185 7.74 8.78 2.93
C PRO A 185 8.88 9.79 2.78
N ASP A 186 8.57 11.01 2.33
CA ASP A 186 9.52 12.11 2.18
C ASP A 186 9.53 13.07 3.39
N GLU A 187 8.69 12.82 4.40
CA GLU A 187 8.62 13.65 5.62
C GLU A 187 9.96 13.59 6.38
N GLY A 188 10.64 14.73 6.47
CA GLY A 188 12.00 14.83 7.02
C GLY A 188 13.14 14.70 6.01
N LEU A 189 12.86 14.45 4.73
CA LEU A 189 13.79 14.60 3.59
C LEU A 189 13.75 16.01 2.97
N GLU A 190 13.08 16.94 3.65
CA GLU A 190 13.00 18.35 3.27
C GLU A 190 14.38 18.92 2.95
N ILE A 191 14.46 19.66 1.84
CA ILE A 191 15.68 20.37 1.49
C ILE A 191 16.03 21.31 2.64
N ARG A 192 17.22 21.13 3.22
CA ARG A 192 17.73 22.03 4.26
C ARG A 192 17.68 23.46 3.73
N SER A 193 17.18 24.39 4.55
CA SER A 193 17.02 25.80 4.18
C SER A 193 18.27 26.41 3.54
N GLU A 194 19.45 26.07 4.04
CA GLU A 194 20.74 26.49 3.49
C GLU A 194 20.95 26.04 2.03
N PHE A 195 20.52 24.83 1.69
CA PHE A 195 20.60 24.29 0.32
C PHE A 195 19.48 24.84 -0.56
N ALA A 196 18.28 25.08 -0.01
CA ALA A 196 17.20 25.74 -0.74
C ALA A 196 17.61 27.15 -1.17
N GLU A 197 18.18 27.94 -0.25
CA GLU A 197 18.71 29.28 -0.54
C GLU A 197 19.89 29.27 -1.52
N GLU A 198 20.70 28.21 -1.52
CA GLU A 198 21.76 28.02 -2.52
C GLU A 198 21.18 27.67 -3.89
N LEU A 199 20.16 26.80 -3.93
CA LEU A 199 19.47 26.41 -5.15
C LEU A 199 18.79 27.62 -5.81
N ASP A 200 18.05 28.41 -5.02
CA ASP A 200 17.37 29.62 -5.48
C ASP A 200 18.36 30.64 -6.04
N ARG A 201 19.51 30.82 -5.39
CA ARG A 201 20.60 31.67 -5.91
C ARG A 201 21.14 31.17 -7.25
N ARG A 202 21.38 29.86 -7.37
CA ARG A 202 21.91 29.28 -8.60
C ARG A 202 20.91 29.35 -9.76
N VAL A 203 19.63 29.23 -9.47
CA VAL A 203 18.55 29.44 -10.45
C VAL A 203 18.52 30.91 -10.88
N ALA A 204 18.54 31.85 -9.93
CA ALA A 204 18.58 33.28 -10.24
C ALA A 204 19.84 33.66 -11.06
N ASP A 205 21.01 33.16 -10.69
CA ASP A 205 22.26 33.38 -11.45
C ASP A 205 22.15 32.81 -12.88
N TYR A 206 21.44 31.71 -13.08
CA TYR A 206 21.22 31.12 -14.40
C TYR A 206 20.26 31.97 -15.24
N GLU A 207 19.16 32.42 -14.65
CA GLU A 207 18.18 33.30 -15.30
C GLU A 207 18.78 34.67 -15.67
N ASP A 208 19.64 35.20 -14.79
CA ASP A 208 20.38 36.44 -15.03
C ASP A 208 21.59 36.26 -15.97
N GLY A 209 21.86 35.03 -16.42
CA GLY A 209 22.97 34.70 -17.33
C GLY A 209 24.37 34.88 -16.71
N THR A 210 24.46 35.01 -15.39
CA THR A 210 25.70 35.14 -14.62
C THR A 210 26.25 33.79 -14.18
N ALA A 211 25.43 32.73 -14.25
CA ALA A 211 25.83 31.38 -13.88
C ALA A 211 26.93 30.84 -14.79
N LYS A 212 27.96 30.29 -14.15
CA LYS A 212 29.03 29.58 -14.85
C LYS A 212 28.59 28.17 -15.21
N LEU A 213 27.99 28.03 -16.39
CA LEU A 213 27.56 26.74 -16.91
C LEU A 213 28.75 25.87 -17.34
N ILE A 214 28.67 24.58 -17.02
CA ILE A 214 29.62 23.58 -17.49
C ILE A 214 28.97 22.86 -18.68
N PRO A 215 29.58 22.90 -19.88
CA PRO A 215 29.07 22.16 -21.04
C PRO A 215 28.93 20.67 -20.75
N MET A 216 27.85 20.05 -21.25
CA MET A 216 27.54 18.64 -21.00
C MET A 216 28.66 17.70 -21.43
N GLU A 217 29.42 18.00 -22.50
CA GLU A 217 30.54 17.16 -22.91
C GLU A 217 31.65 17.11 -21.85
N LYS A 218 31.84 18.20 -21.09
CA LYS A 218 32.80 18.22 -19.97
C LYS A 218 32.29 17.45 -18.76
N VAL A 219 30.97 17.37 -18.58
CA VAL A 219 30.34 16.57 -17.52
C VAL A 219 30.46 15.09 -17.84
N PHE A 220 30.11 14.67 -19.07
CA PHE A 220 30.24 13.30 -19.54
C PHE A 220 31.69 12.78 -19.43
N LYS A 221 32.66 13.57 -19.90
CA LYS A 221 34.08 13.24 -19.77
C LYS A 221 34.55 13.11 -18.31
N LYS A 222 33.96 13.87 -17.38
CA LYS A 222 34.27 13.75 -15.94
C LYS A 222 33.66 12.50 -15.31
N LEU A 223 32.50 12.08 -15.79
CA LEU A 223 31.77 10.91 -15.29
C LEU A 223 32.20 9.60 -15.98
N GLY A 224 33.13 9.67 -16.94
CA GLY A 224 33.59 8.49 -17.69
C GLY A 224 32.53 7.93 -18.63
N ILE A 225 31.60 8.78 -19.06
CA ILE A 225 30.55 8.45 -20.02
C ILE A 225 31.02 9.04 -21.35
N ASP A 226 31.18 8.19 -22.36
CA ASP A 226 31.55 8.59 -23.73
C ASP A 226 30.32 8.96 -24.57
#